data_AF-A0A7X9XHF4-F1
#
_entry.id   AF-A0A7X9XHF4-F1
#
_cell.length_a   1.000
_cell.length_b   1.000
_cell.length_c   1.000
_cell.angle_alpha   90.00
_cell.angle_beta   90.00
_cell.angle_gamma   90.00
#
_symmetry.space_group_name_H-M   'P 1'
#
loop_
_entity.id
_entity.type
_entity.pdbx_description
1 polymer ?
#
loop_
_entity_poly.entity_id
_entity_poly.type
_entity_poly.pdbx_seq_one_letter_code
_entity_poly.pdbx_strand_id
1 'polypeptide(L)'
;MNEFKKKYIADFTLVTSADKGDLALLLKTLIELNSEFGVSVKSLLFCYEPFSTISIGISYEDAIAVIRGELSEDAYIERNRRGRK
;
A
#
# COMPACT_ATOMS: atom_id res chain seq x y z
N MET A 1 0.75 -6.51 -38.80
CA MET A 1 0.96 -7.44 -37.67
C MET A 1 0.84 -6.63 -36.39
N ASN A 2 -0.19 -6.85 -35.57
CA ASN A 2 -0.23 -6.27 -34.23
C ASN A 2 0.79 -7.01 -33.38
N GLU A 3 1.86 -6.33 -32.95
CA GLU A 3 2.77 -6.89 -31.95
C GLU A 3 1.98 -7.17 -30.67
N PHE A 4 1.82 -8.45 -30.33
CA PHE A 4 1.31 -8.83 -29.03
C PHE A 4 2.23 -8.23 -27.95
N LYS A 5 1.70 -7.32 -27.14
CA LYS A 5 2.41 -6.80 -25.96
C LYS A 5 2.58 -7.93 -24.96
N LYS A 6 3.79 -8.47 -24.87
CA LYS A 6 4.17 -9.46 -23.84
C LYS A 6 4.25 -8.76 -22.49
N LYS A 7 3.72 -9.38 -21.44
CA LYS A 7 3.80 -8.89 -20.05
C LYS A 7 4.29 -10.03 -19.15
N TYR A 8 5.29 -9.74 -18.34
CA TYR A 8 5.73 -10.61 -17.25
C TYR A 8 5.08 -10.12 -15.95
N ILE A 9 4.58 -11.04 -15.14
CA ILE A 9 3.95 -10.76 -13.85
C ILE A 9 4.66 -11.63 -12.81
N ALA A 10 5.16 -11.00 -11.75
CA ALA A 10 5.74 -11.67 -10.61
C ALA A 10 5.01 -11.18 -9.36
N ASP A 11 4.53 -12.12 -8.55
CA ASP A 11 3.86 -11.84 -7.29
C ASP A 11 4.86 -12.00 -6.15
N PHE A 12 4.92 -11.01 -5.25
CA PHE A 12 5.71 -11.07 -4.03
C PHE A 12 4.96 -10.44 -2.86
N THR A 13 5.32 -10.86 -1.64
CA THR A 13 4.73 -10.35 -0.40
C THR A 13 5.80 -9.58 0.36
N LEU A 14 5.51 -8.33 0.71
CA LEU A 14 6.33 -7.54 1.62
C LEU A 14 5.61 -7.43 2.96
N VAL A 15 6.31 -7.84 4.03
CA VAL A 15 5.78 -7.86 5.40
C VAL A 15 6.57 -6.84 6.22
N THR A 16 5.86 -5.99 6.94
CA THR A 16 6.43 -5.03 7.90
C THR A 16 5.71 -5.18 9.23
N SER A 17 6.38 -4.81 10.31
CA SER A 17 5.77 -4.62 11.62
C SER A 17 4.70 -3.52 11.54
N ALA A 18 3.76 -3.54 12.49
CA ALA A 18 2.72 -2.52 12.63
C ALA A 18 3.03 -1.59 13.82
N ASP A 19 4.30 -1.28 14.06
CA ASP A 19 4.67 -0.29 15.07
C ASP A 19 4.50 1.13 14.50
N LYS A 20 4.42 2.11 15.39
CA LYS A 20 4.22 3.52 15.01
C LYS A 20 5.32 3.96 14.04
N GLY A 21 4.93 4.38 12.83
CA GLY A 21 5.83 4.87 11.79
C GLY A 21 6.21 3.84 10.72
N ASP A 22 5.92 2.56 10.96
CA ASP A 22 6.23 1.51 9.98
C ASP A 22 5.32 1.56 8.76
N LEU A 23 4.07 1.99 8.92
CA LEU A 23 3.18 2.18 7.77
C LEU A 23 3.68 3.32 6.89
N ALA A 24 4.15 4.42 7.47
CA ALA A 24 4.76 5.51 6.71
C ALA A 24 5.99 5.03 5.91
N LEU A 25 6.85 4.20 6.53
CA LEU A 25 8.02 3.63 5.86
C LEU A 25 7.62 2.66 4.73
N LEU A 26 6.61 1.82 4.96
CA LEU A 26 6.06 0.93 3.95
C LEU A 26 5.51 1.73 2.76
N LEU A 27 4.69 2.75 3.02
CA LEU A 27 4.12 3.60 1.99
C LEU A 27 5.20 4.31 1.18
N LYS A 28 6.25 4.81 1.83
CA LYS A 28 7.42 5.39 1.15
C LYS A 28 8.08 4.38 0.21
N THR A 29 8.34 3.17 0.70
CA THR A 29 8.94 2.08 -0.08
C THR A 29 8.10 1.74 -1.32
N LEU A 30 6.77 1.67 -1.15
CA LEU A 30 5.86 1.37 -2.28
C LEU A 30 5.84 2.47 -3.34
N ILE A 31 5.94 3.74 -2.93
CA ILE A 31 6.04 4.88 -3.85
C ILE A 31 7.36 4.81 -4.63
N GLU A 32 8.47 4.56 -3.95
CA GLU A 32 9.79 4.42 -4.57
C GLU A 32 9.79 3.28 -5.61
N LEU A 33 9.29 2.10 -5.24
CA LEU A 33 9.14 0.95 -6.16
C LEU A 33 8.30 1.27 -7.40
N ASN A 34 7.22 2.05 -7.24
CA ASN A 34 6.41 2.48 -8.37
C ASN A 34 7.16 3.47 -9.26
N SER A 35 7.82 4.46 -8.66
CA SER A 35 8.49 5.54 -9.38
C SER A 35 9.76 5.09 -10.12
N GLU A 36 10.54 4.20 -9.51
CA GLU A 36 11.83 3.75 -10.07
C GLU A 36 11.66 2.55 -11.00
N PHE A 37 10.75 1.63 -10.68
CA PHE A 37 10.66 0.33 -11.35
C PHE A 37 9.29 0.05 -11.99
N GLY A 38 8.31 0.95 -11.85
CA GLY A 38 6.96 0.75 -12.36
C GLY A 38 6.19 -0.36 -11.63
N VAL A 39 6.63 -0.77 -10.44
CA VAL A 39 6.00 -1.83 -9.67
C VAL A 39 4.73 -1.27 -9.01
N SER A 40 3.57 -1.78 -9.42
CA SER A 40 2.28 -1.33 -8.89
C SER A 40 1.74 -2.30 -7.83
N VAL A 41 1.43 -1.80 -6.64
CA VAL A 41 0.74 -2.58 -5.60
C VAL A 41 -0.74 -2.21 -5.57
N LYS A 42 -1.62 -3.22 -5.64
CA LYS A 42 -3.07 -3.00 -5.71
C LYS A 42 -3.71 -2.70 -4.35
N SER A 43 -3.19 -3.28 -3.28
CA SER A 43 -3.73 -3.17 -1.92
C SER A 43 -2.72 -3.64 -0.89
N LEU A 44 -2.85 -3.12 0.32
CA LEU A 44 -2.21 -3.64 1.53
C LEU A 44 -3.19 -4.53 2.30
N LEU A 45 -2.65 -5.51 3.00
CA LEU A 45 -3.37 -6.27 4.01
C LEU A 45 -2.87 -5.81 5.38
N PHE A 46 -3.74 -5.16 6.15
CA PHE A 46 -3.46 -4.78 7.52
C PHE A 46 -4.09 -5.80 8.46
N CYS A 47 -3.25 -6.51 9.20
CA CYS A 47 -3.67 -7.53 10.15
C CYS A 47 -3.55 -6.96 11.56
N TYR A 48 -4.64 -7.00 12.32
CA TYR A 48 -4.63 -6.69 13.74
C TYR A 48 -5.24 -7.84 14.51
N GLU A 49 -4.50 -8.28 15.54
CA GLU A 49 -4.92 -9.36 16.42
C GLU A 49 -6.14 -8.95 17.27
N PRO A 50 -7.03 -9.90 17.61
CA PRO A 50 -6.85 -11.34 17.42
C PRO A 50 -7.29 -11.91 16.05
N PHE A 51 -8.15 -11.30 15.23
CA PHE A 51 -8.70 -12.02 14.05
C PHE A 51 -9.17 -11.17 12.86
N SER A 52 -8.57 -10.02 12.59
CA SER A 52 -9.10 -9.16 11.54
C SER A 52 -8.03 -8.68 10.57
N THR A 53 -8.25 -9.01 9.30
CA THR A 53 -7.52 -8.46 8.17
C THR A 53 -8.40 -7.43 7.48
N ILE A 54 -7.86 -6.23 7.30
CA ILE A 54 -8.47 -5.20 6.48
C ILE A 54 -7.68 -5.08 5.17
N SER A 55 -8.40 -5.09 4.05
CA SER A 55 -7.81 -4.69 2.77
C SER A 55 -7.83 -3.17 2.67
N ILE A 56 -6.67 -2.57 2.46
CA ILE A 56 -6.50 -1.12 2.32
C ILE A 56 -6.07 -0.83 0.88
N GLY A 57 -6.73 0.12 0.22
CA GLY A 57 -6.28 0.65 -1.07
C GLY A 57 -5.00 1.47 -0.93
N ILE A 58 -4.31 1.71 -2.05
CA ILE A 58 -3.22 2.68 -2.10
C ILE A 58 -3.74 3.98 -2.70
N SER A 59 -3.83 5.02 -1.87
CA SER A 59 -4.04 6.41 -2.28
C SER A 59 -2.69 7.11 -2.20
N TYR A 60 -2.12 7.48 -3.34
CA TYR A 60 -0.81 8.16 -3.38
C TYR A 60 -0.85 9.51 -2.66
N GLU A 61 -1.96 10.22 -2.73
CA GLU A 61 -2.15 11.50 -2.04
C GLU A 61 -2.14 11.30 -0.51
N ASP A 62 -2.97 10.38 0.00
CA ASP A 62 -2.98 10.10 1.44
C ASP A 62 -1.65 9.50 1.91
N ALA A 63 -0.99 8.70 1.07
CA ALA A 63 0.31 8.10 1.39
C ALA A 63 1.39 9.19 1.56
N ILE A 64 1.41 10.19 0.68
CA ILE A 64 2.30 11.35 0.81
C ILE A 64 1.97 12.13 2.09
N ALA A 65 0.70 12.32 2.41
CA ALA A 65 0.29 13.01 3.64
C ALA A 65 0.76 12.26 4.90
N VAL A 66 0.68 10.93 4.93
CA VAL A 66 1.23 10.11 6.04
C VAL A 66 2.74 10.27 6.15
N ILE A 67 3.46 10.18 5.03
CA ILE A 67 4.93 10.31 4.99
C ILE A 67 5.38 11.69 5.50
N ARG A 68 4.60 12.74 5.23
CA ARG A 68 4.88 14.11 5.71
C ARG A 68 4.42 14.37 7.15
N GLY A 69 3.72 13.42 7.78
CA GLY A 69 3.13 13.59 9.11
C GLY A 69 1.88 14.47 9.13
N GLU A 70 1.27 14.72 7.98
CA GLU A 70 0.05 15.52 7.81
C GLU A 70 -1.22 14.67 8.04
N LEU A 71 -1.11 13.34 7.92
CA LEU A 71 -2.17 12.36 8.18
C LEU A 71 -1.64 11.26 9.10
N SER A 72 -2.42 10.84 10.11
CA SER A 72 -2.04 9.70 10.94
C SER A 72 -2.20 8.38 10.20
N GLU A 73 -1.40 7.38 10.60
CA GLU A 73 -1.47 6.01 10.05
C GLU A 73 -2.88 5.40 10.23
N ASP A 74 -3.50 5.59 11.39
CA ASP A 74 -4.88 5.13 11.65
C ASP A 74 -5.90 5.80 10.73
N ALA A 75 -5.77 7.11 10.51
CA ALA A 75 -6.68 7.84 9.62
C ALA A 75 -6.51 7.40 8.17
N TYR A 76 -5.27 7.09 7.74
CA TYR A 76 -5.01 6.51 6.43
C TYR A 76 -5.70 5.15 6.27
N ILE A 77 -5.55 4.25 7.25
CA ILE A 77 -6.15 2.90 7.23
C ILE A 77 -7.67 3.01 7.06
N GLU A 78 -8.33 3.85 7.85
CA GLU A 78 -9.80 3.99 7.81
C GLU A 78 -10.32 4.66 6.53
N ARG A 79 -9.61 5.67 6.00
CA ARG A 79 -9.99 6.33 4.74
C ARG A 79 -9.86 5.40 3.53
N ASN A 80 -8.83 4.56 3.53
CA ASN A 80 -8.48 3.71 2.40
C ASN A 80 -9.00 2.27 2.54
N ARG A 81 -9.73 1.97 3.61
CA ARG A 81 -10.38 0.68 3.86
C ARG A 81 -11.33 0.31 2.72
N ARG A 82 -11.10 -0.84 2.11
CA ARG A 82 -12.00 -1.42 1.09
C ARG A 82 -13.06 -2.31 1.75
N GLY A 83 -14.25 -2.34 1.18
CA GLY A 83 -15.35 -3.21 1.64
C GLY A 83 -16.33 -2.56 2.62
N ARG A 84 -16.54 -1.23 2.56
CA ARG A 84 -17.74 -0.61 3.15
C ARG A 84 -18.98 -1.23 2.48
N LYS A 85 -19.67 -2.12 3.18
CA LYS A 85 -21.10 -2.34 2.99
C LYS A 85 -21.83 -1.42 3.96
#